data_AF-A0A0S2LZ32-F1
#
_entry.id   AF-A0A0S2LZ32-F1
#
_cell.length_a   1.000
_cell.length_b   1.000
_cell.length_c   1.000
_cell.angle_alpha   90.00
_cell.angle_beta   90.00
_cell.angle_gamma   90.00
#
_symmetry.space_group_name_H-M   'P 1'
#
loop_
_entity.id
_entity.type
_entity.pdbx_description
1 polymer ?
#
loop_
_entity_poly.entity_id
_entity_poly.type
_entity_poly.pdbx_seq_one_letter_code
_entity_poly.pdbx_strand_id
1 'polypeptide(L)'
;MLAEYDYLAQIAASDDVTRLISAHSPGLVAEMQASPSWGALVASWRRTAVTDRFLAEQTLVGGLEPAAGVRDVAAIVHSLLQVLQRRLPAASSLTMAPVSVLTDREDLRDLLDDVQHRIAKRLSAVAVHALANEEPWMDRLRAQTGLQANDETWKSLVRDVAGYRDRWDIDNSGLPLGAPPSATDWDHSDQRARLEVRIAATRSGNQSAIQTPTPVVSIHSPSPIVGPSL
;
A
#
# COMPACT_ATOMS: atom_id res chain seq x y z
N MET A 1 -16.85 5.19 5.52
CA MET A 1 -15.87 6.07 4.85
C MET A 1 -15.05 5.33 3.80
N LEU A 2 -14.41 4.20 4.10
CA LEU A 2 -13.71 3.41 3.07
C LEU A 2 -14.63 2.92 1.94
N ALA A 3 -15.79 2.35 2.28
CA ALA A 3 -16.77 1.93 1.26
C ALA A 3 -17.28 3.10 0.38
N GLU A 4 -17.43 4.28 0.97
CA GLU A 4 -17.81 5.51 0.25
C GLU A 4 -16.69 5.94 -0.71
N TYR A 5 -15.44 5.93 -0.24
CA TYR A 5 -14.28 6.17 -1.09
C TYR A 5 -14.21 5.16 -2.25
N ASP A 6 -14.34 3.87 -1.95
CA ASP A 6 -14.27 2.79 -2.95
C ASP A 6 -15.34 2.94 -4.02
N TYR A 7 -16.54 3.38 -3.63
CA TYR A 7 -17.63 3.68 -4.55
C TYR A 7 -17.30 4.85 -5.47
N LEU A 8 -16.88 6.00 -4.93
CA LEU A 8 -16.51 7.18 -5.73
C LEU A 8 -15.30 6.89 -6.64
N ALA A 9 -14.31 6.18 -6.12
CA ALA A 9 -13.12 5.76 -6.84
C ALA A 9 -13.44 4.79 -7.99
N GLN A 10 -14.47 3.95 -7.83
CA GLN A 10 -14.96 3.09 -8.90
C GLN A 10 -15.66 3.90 -10.01
N ILE A 11 -16.44 4.93 -9.66
CA ILE A 11 -17.05 5.84 -10.64
C ILE A 11 -15.96 6.57 -11.43
N ALA A 12 -14.99 7.17 -10.73
CA ALA A 12 -13.88 7.89 -11.35
C ALA A 12 -13.08 7.01 -12.34
N ALA A 13 -12.78 5.78 -11.92
CA ALA A 13 -12.09 4.81 -12.77
C ALA A 13 -12.92 4.41 -14.00
N SER A 14 -14.24 4.23 -13.84
CA SER A 14 -15.13 3.90 -14.96
C SER A 14 -15.19 5.03 -15.98
N ASP A 15 -15.26 6.28 -15.53
CA ASP A 15 -15.26 7.48 -16.38
C ASP A 15 -13.93 7.61 -17.14
N ASP A 16 -12.79 7.43 -16.47
CA ASP A 16 -11.46 7.50 -17.07
C ASP A 16 -11.24 6.41 -18.15
N VAL A 17 -11.60 5.16 -17.84
CA VAL A 17 -11.54 4.05 -18.82
C VAL A 17 -12.44 4.34 -20.02
N THR A 18 -13.67 4.78 -19.78
CA THR A 18 -14.63 5.09 -20.85
C THR A 18 -14.09 6.17 -21.78
N ARG A 19 -13.48 7.22 -21.22
CA ARG A 19 -12.84 8.30 -21.98
C ARG A 19 -11.67 7.78 -22.82
N LEU A 20 -10.80 6.95 -22.24
CA LEU A 20 -9.66 6.38 -22.95
C LEU A 20 -10.08 5.46 -24.11
N ILE A 21 -11.07 4.60 -23.90
CA ILE A 21 -11.62 3.75 -24.95
C ILE A 21 -12.26 4.62 -26.03
N SER A 22 -13.03 5.65 -25.64
CA SER A 22 -13.65 6.57 -26.59
C SER A 22 -12.63 7.29 -27.48
N ALA A 23 -11.47 7.65 -26.93
CA ALA A 23 -10.41 8.34 -27.66
C ALA A 23 -9.69 7.45 -28.70
N HIS A 24 -9.54 6.15 -28.41
CA HIS A 24 -8.78 5.22 -29.26
C HIS A 24 -9.66 4.31 -30.12
N SER A 25 -10.84 3.94 -29.63
CA SER A 25 -11.74 2.97 -30.25
C SER A 25 -13.21 3.24 -29.86
N PRO A 26 -13.82 4.34 -30.35
CA PRO A 26 -15.16 4.77 -29.93
C PRO A 26 -16.24 3.70 -30.17
N GLY A 27 -16.08 2.86 -31.20
CA GLY A 27 -17.02 1.78 -31.50
C GLY A 27 -17.08 0.66 -30.45
N LEU A 28 -16.04 0.51 -29.61
CA LEU A 28 -15.96 -0.56 -28.62
C LEU A 28 -16.55 -0.20 -27.26
N VAL A 29 -16.86 1.08 -27.00
CA VAL A 29 -17.30 1.55 -25.68
C VAL A 29 -18.55 0.81 -25.19
N ALA A 30 -19.60 0.77 -26.02
CA ALA A 30 -20.86 0.13 -25.66
C ALA A 30 -20.72 -1.39 -25.50
N GLU A 31 -19.91 -2.02 -26.35
CA GLU A 31 -19.62 -3.46 -26.29
C GLU A 31 -18.89 -3.83 -25.00
N MET A 32 -17.84 -3.07 -24.66
CA MET A 32 -17.04 -3.31 -23.46
C MET A 32 -17.83 -3.05 -22.17
N GLN A 33 -18.70 -2.02 -22.15
CA GLN A 33 -19.56 -1.74 -21.00
C GLN A 33 -20.65 -2.82 -20.80
N ALA A 34 -21.13 -3.44 -21.88
CA ALA A 34 -22.08 -4.56 -21.81
C ALA A 34 -21.42 -5.88 -21.40
N SER A 35 -20.08 -5.96 -21.41
CA SER A 35 -19.35 -7.17 -21.04
C SER A 35 -19.51 -7.48 -19.54
N PRO A 36 -19.71 -8.76 -19.16
CA PRO A 36 -19.64 -9.20 -17.77
C PRO A 36 -18.29 -8.87 -17.09
N SER A 37 -17.24 -8.70 -17.89
CA SER A 37 -15.88 -8.42 -17.42
C SER A 37 -15.64 -6.93 -17.13
N TRP A 38 -16.59 -6.04 -17.45
CA TRP A 38 -16.43 -4.58 -17.33
C TRP A 38 -16.03 -4.14 -15.92
N GLY A 39 -16.78 -4.57 -14.90
CA GLY A 39 -16.49 -4.18 -13.52
C GLY A 39 -15.11 -4.63 -13.06
N ALA A 40 -14.70 -5.84 -13.46
CA ALA A 40 -13.38 -6.39 -13.14
C ALA A 40 -12.26 -5.65 -13.87
N LEU A 41 -12.47 -5.27 -15.13
CA LEU A 41 -11.57 -4.41 -15.89
C LEU A 41 -11.38 -3.07 -15.18
N VAL A 42 -12.46 -2.36 -14.85
CA VAL A 42 -12.39 -1.04 -14.20
C VAL A 42 -11.68 -1.14 -12.84
N ALA A 43 -11.93 -2.20 -12.07
CA ALA A 43 -11.23 -2.42 -10.81
C ALA A 43 -9.72 -2.66 -10.99
N SER A 44 -9.32 -3.46 -12.00
CA SER A 44 -7.92 -3.68 -12.34
C SER A 44 -7.25 -2.42 -12.88
N TRP A 45 -7.96 -1.63 -13.69
CA TRP A 45 -7.52 -0.32 -14.16
C TRP A 45 -7.21 0.60 -12.98
N ARG A 46 -8.17 0.78 -12.06
CA ARG A 46 -8.01 1.62 -10.87
C ARG A 46 -6.74 1.29 -10.09
N ARG A 47 -6.46 0.01 -9.86
CA ARG A 47 -5.28 -0.44 -9.10
C ARG A 47 -3.97 -0.21 -9.86
N THR A 48 -3.95 -0.47 -11.16
CA THR A 48 -2.75 -0.33 -12.00
C THR A 48 -2.44 1.13 -12.30
N ALA A 49 -3.45 1.94 -12.62
CA ALA A 49 -3.31 3.35 -12.92
C ALA A 49 -2.78 4.19 -11.74
N VAL A 50 -3.14 3.82 -10.52
CA VAL A 50 -2.59 4.42 -9.29
C VAL A 50 -1.10 4.10 -9.11
N THR A 51 -0.64 2.95 -9.61
CA THR A 51 0.76 2.52 -9.48
C THR A 51 1.63 3.07 -10.60
N ASP A 52 1.19 2.91 -11.85
CA ASP A 52 1.84 3.43 -13.05
C ASP A 52 0.79 3.68 -14.14
N ARG A 53 0.36 4.95 -14.25
CA ARG A 53 -0.68 5.38 -15.20
C ARG A 53 -0.27 5.19 -16.66
N PHE A 54 1.00 5.39 -16.98
CA PHE A 54 1.51 5.34 -18.34
C PHE A 54 1.57 3.89 -18.86
N LEU A 55 2.05 2.96 -18.03
CA LEU A 55 2.04 1.53 -18.37
C LEU A 55 0.62 0.96 -18.39
N ALA A 56 -0.24 1.39 -17.46
CA ALA A 56 -1.65 0.99 -17.46
C ALA A 56 -2.33 1.40 -18.77
N GLU A 57 -2.14 2.66 -19.22
CA GLU A 57 -2.72 3.16 -20.48
C GLU A 57 -2.25 2.37 -21.68
N GLN A 58 -0.94 2.17 -21.83
CA GLN A 58 -0.39 1.37 -22.93
C GLN A 58 -0.95 -0.05 -22.96
N THR A 59 -1.13 -0.65 -21.78
CA THR A 59 -1.69 -2.00 -21.65
C THR A 59 -3.16 -2.03 -22.04
N LEU A 60 -3.94 -1.02 -21.64
CA LEU A 60 -5.34 -0.88 -22.03
C LEU A 60 -5.45 -0.69 -23.54
N VAL A 61 -4.76 0.31 -24.10
CA VAL A 61 -4.80 0.65 -25.53
C VAL A 61 -4.31 -0.51 -26.38
N GLY A 62 -3.21 -1.16 -26.00
CA GLY A 62 -2.71 -2.35 -26.70
C GLY A 62 -3.66 -3.54 -26.65
N GLY A 63 -4.55 -3.61 -25.65
CA GLY A 63 -5.60 -4.62 -25.54
C GLY A 63 -6.88 -4.28 -26.30
N LEU A 64 -7.04 -3.05 -26.82
CA LEU A 64 -8.17 -2.66 -27.67
C LEU A 64 -7.99 -3.12 -29.12
N GLU A 65 -6.74 -3.33 -29.56
CA GLU A 65 -6.44 -3.84 -30.89
C GLU A 65 -6.98 -5.27 -31.04
N PRO A 66 -7.96 -5.51 -31.94
CA PRO A 66 -8.60 -6.80 -32.03
C PRO A 66 -7.64 -7.84 -32.61
N ALA A 67 -7.31 -8.87 -31.83
CA ALA A 67 -6.91 -10.14 -32.44
C ALA A 67 -8.15 -10.69 -33.16
N ALA A 68 -8.02 -10.97 -34.46
CA ALA A 68 -9.13 -11.46 -35.28
C ALA A 68 -9.83 -12.65 -34.61
N GLY A 69 -11.13 -12.53 -34.31
CA GLY A 69 -11.97 -13.60 -33.76
C GLY A 69 -12.18 -13.61 -32.23
N VAL A 70 -11.80 -12.56 -31.51
CA VAL A 70 -11.99 -12.44 -30.05
C VAL A 70 -13.46 -12.14 -29.69
N ARG A 71 -13.99 -12.81 -28.63
CA ARG A 71 -15.38 -12.66 -28.16
C ARG A 71 -15.58 -11.66 -27.00
N ASP A 72 -14.54 -11.24 -26.27
CA ASP A 72 -14.67 -10.30 -25.15
C ASP A 72 -13.37 -9.50 -24.95
N VAL A 73 -13.33 -8.29 -25.52
CA VAL A 73 -12.19 -7.36 -25.38
C VAL A 73 -11.99 -6.93 -23.93
N ALA A 74 -13.06 -6.79 -23.15
CA ALA A 74 -12.96 -6.38 -21.75
C ALA A 74 -12.28 -7.46 -20.89
N ALA A 75 -12.55 -8.76 -21.14
CA ALA A 75 -11.83 -9.85 -20.47
C ALA A 75 -10.33 -9.86 -20.79
N ILE A 76 -9.94 -9.56 -22.04
CA ILE A 76 -8.53 -9.48 -22.43
C ILE A 76 -7.83 -8.35 -21.69
N VAL A 77 -8.37 -7.13 -21.77
CA VAL A 77 -7.78 -5.97 -21.09
C VAL A 77 -7.70 -6.22 -19.59
N HIS A 78 -8.75 -6.79 -18.98
CA HIS A 78 -8.71 -7.20 -17.57
C HIS A 78 -7.55 -8.15 -17.26
N SER A 79 -7.37 -9.21 -18.07
CA SER A 79 -6.29 -10.17 -17.91
C SER A 79 -4.90 -9.53 -18.05
N LEU A 80 -4.73 -8.64 -19.04
CA LEU A 80 -3.47 -7.92 -19.26
C LEU A 80 -3.14 -6.99 -18.09
N LEU A 81 -4.13 -6.24 -17.59
CA LEU A 81 -3.94 -5.39 -16.41
C LEU A 81 -3.65 -6.21 -15.15
N GLN A 82 -4.24 -7.39 -14.99
CA GLN A 82 -3.86 -8.30 -13.90
C GLN A 82 -2.42 -8.77 -14.02
N VAL A 83 -1.96 -9.14 -15.22
CA VAL A 83 -0.57 -9.56 -15.46
C VAL A 83 0.39 -8.40 -15.17
N LEU A 84 0.07 -7.18 -15.61
CA LEU A 84 0.84 -5.99 -15.29
C LEU A 84 0.89 -5.76 -13.78
N GLN A 85 -0.25 -5.85 -13.09
CA GLN A 85 -0.33 -5.64 -11.65
C GLN A 85 0.56 -6.61 -10.87
N ARG A 86 0.70 -7.87 -11.31
CA ARG A 86 1.61 -8.85 -10.69
C ARG A 86 3.09 -8.56 -10.93
N ARG A 87 3.41 -7.80 -11.98
CA ARG A 87 4.80 -7.43 -12.35
C ARG A 87 5.22 -6.10 -11.74
N LEU A 88 4.27 -5.18 -11.55
CA LEU A 88 4.55 -3.93 -10.85
C LEU A 88 4.92 -4.26 -9.40
N PRO A 89 5.94 -3.58 -8.84
CA PRO A 89 6.18 -3.68 -7.40
C PRO A 89 4.88 -3.30 -6.70
N ALA A 90 4.44 -4.12 -5.73
CA ALA A 90 3.29 -3.77 -4.92
C ALA A 90 3.51 -2.35 -4.42
N ALA A 91 2.67 -1.40 -4.85
CA ALA A 91 2.83 0.00 -4.50
C ALA A 91 3.08 0.04 -2.99
N SER A 92 4.25 0.52 -2.59
CA SER A 92 4.71 0.53 -1.19
C SER A 92 3.90 1.48 -0.30
N SER A 93 2.69 1.83 -0.73
CA SER A 93 1.66 2.47 0.06
C SER A 93 1.21 1.50 1.15
N LEU A 94 1.98 1.48 2.23
CA LEU A 94 1.57 1.05 3.57
C LEU A 94 0.51 1.99 4.16
N THR A 95 0.21 3.08 3.45
CA THR A 95 -0.75 4.10 3.86
C THR A 95 -2.15 3.50 3.92
N MET A 96 -2.73 3.49 5.12
CA MET A 96 -4.12 3.11 5.36
C MET A 96 -5.12 4.11 4.79
N ALA A 97 -4.67 5.32 4.47
CA ALA A 97 -5.45 6.30 3.73
C ALA A 97 -5.45 5.92 2.23
N PRO A 98 -6.59 6.06 1.55
CA PRO A 98 -6.66 5.77 0.13
C PRO A 98 -5.75 6.70 -0.69
N VAL A 99 -5.24 6.19 -1.81
CA VAL A 99 -4.45 6.97 -2.77
C VAL A 99 -5.38 7.66 -3.75
N SER A 100 -5.12 8.94 -4.04
CA SER A 100 -5.94 9.77 -4.94
C SER A 100 -6.13 9.10 -6.30
N VAL A 101 -7.37 9.13 -6.79
CA VAL A 101 -7.75 8.62 -8.11
C VAL A 101 -7.87 9.78 -9.08
N LEU A 102 -7.25 9.65 -10.25
CA LEU A 102 -7.36 10.64 -11.30
C LEU A 102 -8.80 10.66 -11.84
N THR A 103 -9.38 11.85 -11.91
CA THR A 103 -10.65 12.09 -12.58
C THR A 103 -10.61 13.48 -13.20
N ASP A 104 -11.25 13.65 -14.36
CA ASP A 104 -11.41 14.96 -15.01
C ASP A 104 -12.63 15.72 -14.47
N ARG A 105 -13.50 15.03 -13.72
CA ARG A 105 -14.69 15.59 -13.09
C ARG A 105 -14.33 16.30 -11.79
N GLU A 106 -14.45 17.62 -11.80
CA GLU A 106 -14.13 18.47 -10.64
C GLU A 106 -15.00 18.12 -9.42
N ASP A 107 -16.31 17.92 -9.61
CA ASP A 107 -17.24 17.53 -8.55
C ASP A 107 -16.85 16.20 -7.88
N LEU A 108 -16.44 15.21 -8.68
CA LEU A 108 -16.02 13.91 -8.17
C LEU A 108 -14.65 13.97 -7.48
N ARG A 109 -13.75 14.84 -7.97
CA ARG A 109 -12.45 15.09 -7.35
C ARG A 109 -12.62 15.69 -5.97
N ASP A 110 -13.46 16.71 -5.83
CA ASP A 110 -13.72 17.37 -4.55
C ASP A 110 -14.31 16.38 -3.53
N LEU A 111 -15.25 15.53 -3.95
CA LEU A 111 -15.82 14.49 -3.09
C LEU A 111 -14.78 13.43 -2.66
N LEU A 112 -13.91 13.01 -3.58
CA LEU A 112 -12.82 12.08 -3.26
C LEU A 112 -11.85 12.69 -2.26
N ASP A 113 -11.45 13.94 -2.45
CA ASP A 113 -10.54 14.68 -1.57
C ASP A 113 -11.16 14.89 -0.19
N ASP A 114 -12.44 15.24 -0.11
CA ASP A 114 -13.19 15.35 1.15
C ASP A 114 -13.23 14.02 1.92
N VAL A 115 -13.59 12.94 1.24
CA VAL A 115 -13.64 11.60 1.86
C VAL A 115 -12.24 11.17 2.31
N GLN A 116 -11.22 11.41 1.48
CA GLN A 116 -9.83 11.11 1.82
C GLN A 116 -9.38 11.90 3.05
N HIS A 117 -9.72 13.19 3.14
CA HIS A 117 -9.41 14.03 4.29
C HIS A 117 -10.09 13.52 5.57
N ARG A 118 -11.37 13.12 5.49
CA ARG A 118 -12.09 12.53 6.63
C ARG A 118 -11.48 11.21 7.08
N ILE A 119 -11.06 10.35 6.14
CA ILE A 119 -10.35 9.10 6.46
C ILE A 119 -9.02 9.42 7.14
N ALA A 120 -8.21 10.32 6.58
CA ALA A 120 -6.92 10.71 7.16
C ALA A 120 -7.08 11.28 8.58
N LYS A 121 -8.09 12.13 8.80
CA LYS A 121 -8.40 12.68 10.12
C LYS A 121 -8.78 11.60 11.13
N ARG A 122 -9.60 10.60 10.73
CA ARG A 122 -9.94 9.47 11.60
C ARG A 122 -8.72 8.62 11.92
N LEU A 123 -7.90 8.27 10.93
CA LEU A 123 -6.67 7.50 11.13
C LEU A 123 -5.71 8.22 12.09
N SER A 124 -5.58 9.54 11.95
CA SER A 124 -4.80 10.36 12.88
C SER A 124 -5.38 10.32 14.30
N ALA A 125 -6.69 10.48 14.45
CA ALA A 125 -7.36 10.44 15.74
C ALA A 125 -7.20 9.09 16.45
N VAL A 126 -7.38 7.98 15.74
CA VAL A 126 -7.20 6.63 16.28
C VAL A 126 -5.74 6.39 16.69
N ALA A 127 -4.77 6.84 15.88
CA ALA A 127 -3.36 6.72 16.22
C ALA A 127 -2.99 7.52 17.47
N VAL A 128 -3.51 8.75 17.60
CA VAL A 128 -3.32 9.61 18.79
C VAL A 128 -3.95 8.94 20.01
N HIS A 129 -5.17 8.42 19.88
CA HIS A 129 -5.83 7.68 20.96
C HIS A 129 -5.00 6.48 21.41
N ALA A 130 -4.48 5.68 20.48
CA ALA A 130 -3.67 4.51 20.80
C ALA A 130 -2.38 4.90 21.55
N LEU A 131 -1.68 5.95 21.08
CA LEU A 131 -0.47 6.46 21.72
C LEU A 131 -0.75 7.04 23.12
N ALA A 132 -1.85 7.78 23.29
CA ALA A 132 -2.17 8.43 24.55
C ALA A 132 -2.59 7.44 25.64
N ASN A 133 -3.27 6.34 25.26
CA ASN A 133 -3.75 5.33 26.20
C ASN A 133 -2.82 4.13 26.35
N GLU A 134 -1.68 4.12 25.65
CA GLU A 134 -0.71 3.01 25.64
C GLU A 134 -1.39 1.64 25.47
N GLU A 135 -2.13 1.50 24.37
CA GLU A 135 -2.96 0.32 24.13
C GLU A 135 -2.20 -1.00 24.30
N PRO A 136 -2.79 -2.06 24.88
CA PRO A 136 -2.06 -3.28 25.28
C PRO A 136 -1.30 -4.01 24.15
N TRP A 137 -1.75 -3.85 22.90
CA TRP A 137 -1.07 -4.42 21.75
C TRP A 137 0.27 -3.74 21.43
N MET A 138 0.47 -2.50 21.88
CA MET A 138 1.68 -1.73 21.65
C MET A 138 2.88 -2.35 22.35
N ASP A 139 2.71 -2.93 23.54
CA ASP A 139 3.81 -3.61 24.24
C ASP A 139 4.34 -4.80 23.45
N ARG A 140 3.44 -5.58 22.83
CA ARG A 140 3.85 -6.68 21.95
C ARG A 140 4.53 -6.18 20.69
N LEU A 141 4.03 -5.10 20.09
CA LEU A 141 4.65 -4.50 18.92
C LEU A 141 6.05 -3.96 19.25
N ARG A 142 6.22 -3.37 20.43
CA ARG A 142 7.51 -2.87 20.93
C ARG A 142 8.48 -4.03 21.15
N ALA A 143 8.03 -5.12 21.77
CA ALA A 143 8.84 -6.33 21.96
C ALA A 143 9.25 -6.98 20.62
N GLN A 144 8.41 -6.92 19.59
CA GLN A 144 8.72 -7.44 18.26
C GLN A 144 9.76 -6.62 17.50
N THR A 145 9.72 -5.29 17.64
CA THR A 145 10.53 -4.36 16.84
C THR A 145 11.77 -3.82 17.58
N GLY A 146 11.71 -3.77 18.91
CA GLY A 146 12.73 -3.16 19.76
C GLY A 146 12.79 -1.63 19.68
N LEU A 147 11.80 -1.00 19.02
CA LEU A 147 11.77 0.45 18.85
C LEU A 147 11.43 1.17 20.17
N GLN A 148 11.96 2.39 20.30
CA GLN A 148 11.68 3.25 21.45
C GLN A 148 10.49 4.17 21.17
N ALA A 149 9.77 4.58 22.22
CA ALA A 149 8.56 5.37 22.09
C ALA A 149 8.76 6.76 21.44
N ASN A 150 9.98 7.29 21.52
CA ASN A 150 10.38 8.57 20.94
C ASN A 150 10.78 8.48 19.45
N ASP A 151 10.89 7.29 18.86
CA ASP A 151 11.25 7.10 17.47
C ASP A 151 10.09 7.49 16.52
N GLU A 152 10.38 8.25 15.47
CA GLU A 152 9.37 8.57 14.45
C GLU A 152 8.93 7.33 13.67
N THR A 153 9.82 6.35 13.51
CA THR A 153 9.51 5.02 12.95
C THR A 153 8.50 4.29 13.82
N TRP A 154 8.60 4.43 15.15
CA TRP A 154 7.64 3.87 16.10
C TRP A 154 6.28 4.53 15.94
N LYS A 155 6.22 5.86 15.96
CA LYS A 155 4.96 6.60 15.79
C LYS A 155 4.28 6.29 14.46
N SER A 156 5.07 6.18 13.38
CA SER A 156 4.55 5.81 12.07
C SER A 156 4.03 4.38 12.04
N LEU A 157 4.73 3.41 12.64
CA LEU A 157 4.26 2.03 12.72
C LEU A 157 3.00 1.89 13.57
N VAL A 158 2.91 2.61 14.69
CA VAL A 158 1.72 2.65 15.54
C VAL A 158 0.53 3.23 14.78
N ARG A 159 0.72 4.29 14.00
CA ARG A 159 -0.34 4.86 13.14
C ARG A 159 -0.90 3.84 12.15
N ASP A 160 -0.02 3.09 11.50
CA ASP A 160 -0.41 2.05 10.54
C ASP A 160 -1.20 0.93 11.21
N VAL A 161 -0.69 0.39 12.33
CA VAL A 161 -1.36 -0.69 13.07
C VAL A 161 -2.69 -0.22 13.65
N ALA A 162 -2.75 0.98 14.22
CA ALA A 162 -3.98 1.55 14.74
C ALA A 162 -5.03 1.75 13.62
N GLY A 163 -4.60 2.23 12.46
CA GLY A 163 -5.46 2.37 11.28
C GLY A 163 -5.98 1.02 10.75
N TYR A 164 -5.14 0.00 10.71
CA TYR A 164 -5.53 -1.36 10.36
C TYR A 164 -6.56 -1.92 11.34
N ARG A 165 -6.35 -1.71 12.65
CA ARG A 165 -7.29 -2.14 13.68
C ARG A 165 -8.64 -1.45 13.58
N ASP A 166 -8.66 -0.13 13.36
CA ASP A 166 -9.91 0.63 13.14
C ASP A 166 -10.65 0.17 11.87
N ARG A 167 -9.92 -0.16 10.81
CA ARG A 167 -10.53 -0.64 9.56
C ARG A 167 -11.21 -2.00 9.71
N TRP A 168 -10.58 -2.91 10.44
CA TRP A 168 -11.01 -4.32 10.54
C TRP A 168 -11.69 -4.64 11.88
N ASP A 169 -12.11 -3.60 12.62
CA ASP A 169 -12.87 -3.72 13.87
C ASP A 169 -12.15 -4.57 14.94
N ILE A 170 -10.84 -4.37 15.07
CA ILE A 170 -9.98 -5.12 15.99
C ILE A 170 -9.95 -4.41 17.35
N ASP A 171 -11.01 -4.62 18.13
CA ASP A 171 -11.22 -3.86 19.35
C ASP A 171 -10.45 -4.37 20.56
N ASN A 172 -10.21 -5.68 20.70
CA ASN A 172 -9.69 -6.23 21.96
C ASN A 172 -8.85 -7.50 21.81
N SER A 173 -7.80 -7.44 20.99
CA SER A 173 -6.71 -8.41 21.07
C SER A 173 -5.40 -7.73 21.43
N GLY A 174 -4.65 -8.28 22.39
CA GLY A 174 -3.26 -7.90 22.65
C GLY A 174 -2.31 -8.28 21.51
N LEU A 175 -2.82 -8.85 20.41
CA LEU A 175 -2.09 -9.06 19.17
C LEU A 175 -2.18 -7.77 18.33
N PRO A 176 -1.05 -7.17 17.90
CA PRO A 176 -1.04 -5.95 17.09
C PRO A 176 -1.98 -6.03 15.88
N LEU A 177 -1.92 -7.15 15.14
CA LEU A 177 -2.68 -7.37 13.90
C LEU A 177 -3.92 -8.26 14.07
N GLY A 178 -4.34 -8.56 15.31
CA GLY A 178 -5.48 -9.44 15.55
C GLY A 178 -5.27 -10.90 15.15
N ALA A 179 -6.36 -11.66 15.20
CA ALA A 179 -6.41 -13.03 14.67
C ALA A 179 -6.25 -13.03 13.14
N PRO A 180 -5.66 -14.08 12.55
CA PRO A 180 -5.56 -14.18 11.09
C PRO A 180 -6.96 -14.14 10.45
N PRO A 181 -7.13 -13.40 9.34
CA PRO A 181 -8.39 -13.30 8.63
C PRO A 181 -8.84 -14.64 8.04
N SER A 182 -10.11 -14.70 7.65
CA SER A 182 -10.64 -15.84 6.89
C SER A 182 -9.89 -15.98 5.55
N ALA A 183 -9.76 -17.20 5.03
CA ALA A 183 -9.11 -17.45 3.73
C ALA A 183 -9.83 -16.77 2.55
N THR A 184 -11.07 -16.32 2.76
CA THR A 184 -11.89 -15.61 1.77
C THR A 184 -11.74 -14.09 1.83
N ASP A 185 -11.20 -13.52 2.92
CA ASP A 185 -10.94 -12.08 3.05
C ASP A 185 -9.57 -11.71 2.50
N TRP A 186 -9.49 -11.70 1.17
CA TRP A 186 -8.25 -11.39 0.46
C TRP A 186 -7.69 -10.00 0.79
N ASP A 187 -8.54 -8.97 0.89
CA ASP A 187 -8.10 -7.60 1.18
C ASP A 187 -7.55 -7.45 2.60
N HIS A 188 -8.15 -8.13 3.57
CA HIS A 188 -7.65 -8.17 4.95
C HIS A 188 -6.32 -8.92 5.00
N SER A 189 -6.24 -10.08 4.33
CA SER A 189 -5.03 -10.91 4.25
C SER A 189 -3.85 -10.19 3.61
N ASP A 190 -4.08 -9.49 2.50
CA ASP A 190 -3.04 -8.72 1.79
C ASP A 190 -2.53 -7.56 2.64
N GLN A 191 -3.43 -6.79 3.27
CA GLN A 191 -3.02 -5.69 4.17
C GLN A 191 -2.25 -6.20 5.39
N ARG A 192 -2.71 -7.30 5.98
CA ARG A 192 -2.00 -7.95 7.08
C ARG A 192 -0.59 -8.34 6.67
N ALA A 193 -0.44 -9.03 5.54
CA ALA A 193 0.86 -9.48 5.04
C ALA A 193 1.83 -8.30 4.83
N ARG A 194 1.34 -7.17 4.29
CA ARG A 194 2.15 -5.95 4.12
C ARG A 194 2.62 -5.37 5.46
N LEU A 195 1.76 -5.34 6.47
CA LEU A 195 2.14 -4.89 7.81
C LEU A 195 3.13 -5.84 8.48
N GLU A 196 2.98 -7.15 8.30
CA GLU A 196 3.93 -8.15 8.79
C GLU A 196 5.33 -7.93 8.18
N VAL A 197 5.41 -7.68 6.87
CA VAL A 197 6.67 -7.33 6.19
C VAL A 197 7.28 -6.05 6.76
N ARG A 198 6.47 -5.00 7.00
CA ARG A 198 6.94 -3.74 7.58
C ARG A 198 7.47 -3.92 9.01
N ILE A 199 6.77 -4.68 9.85
CA ILE A 199 7.20 -5.00 11.22
C ILE A 199 8.54 -5.75 11.19
N ALA A 200 8.68 -6.74 10.30
CA ALA A 200 9.91 -7.49 10.13
C ALA A 200 11.08 -6.61 9.65
N ALA A 201 10.86 -5.75 8.65
CA ALA A 201 11.88 -4.83 8.14
C ALA A 201 12.37 -3.86 9.22
N THR A 202 11.46 -3.36 10.05
CA THR A 202 11.77 -2.47 11.17
C THR A 202 12.65 -3.16 12.22
N ARG A 203 12.36 -4.43 12.51
CA ARG A 203 13.17 -5.26 13.41
C ARG A 203 14.60 -5.45 12.90
N SER A 204 14.75 -5.77 11.62
CA SER A 204 16.06 -5.97 10.99
C SER A 204 16.88 -4.69 10.96
N GLY A 205 16.29 -3.55 10.61
CA GLY A 205 16.98 -2.25 10.60
C GLY A 205 17.49 -1.84 11.99
N ASN A 206 16.69 -2.09 13.04
CA ASN A 206 17.10 -1.80 14.41
C ASN A 206 18.22 -2.73 14.90
N GLN A 207 18.19 -4.01 14.55
CA GLN A 207 19.28 -4.96 14.86
C GLN A 207 20.61 -4.55 14.22
N SER A 208 20.58 -4.07 12.96
CA SER A 208 21.79 -3.58 12.29
C SER A 208 22.34 -2.31 12.94
N ALA A 209 21.48 -1.40 13.44
CA ALA A 209 21.91 -0.20 14.15
C ALA A 209 22.61 -0.51 15.48
N ILE A 210 22.10 -1.50 16.23
CA ILE A 210 22.69 -1.97 17.50
C ILE A 210 24.04 -2.68 17.29
N GLN A 211 24.27 -3.27 16.10
CA GLN A 211 25.49 -4.01 15.76
C GLN A 211 26.61 -3.18 15.12
N THR A 212 26.48 -1.85 15.03
CA THR A 212 27.57 -1.00 14.54
C THR A 212 28.81 -1.19 15.44
N PRO A 213 29.94 -1.73 14.95
CA PRO A 213 31.09 -1.98 15.81
C PRO A 213 31.70 -0.64 16.21
N THR A 214 31.79 -0.40 17.52
CA THR A 214 32.64 0.63 18.11
C THR A 214 34.00 0.63 17.42
N PRO A 215 34.51 1.77 16.92
CA PRO A 215 35.88 1.82 16.42
C PRO A 215 36.79 1.52 17.60
N VAL A 216 37.40 0.33 17.58
CA VAL A 216 38.48 -0.02 18.49
C VAL A 216 39.61 0.93 18.17
N VAL A 217 39.78 1.96 19.00
CA VAL A 217 40.96 2.80 19.01
C VAL A 217 42.11 1.89 19.42
N SER A 218 42.85 1.38 18.43
CA SER A 218 44.11 0.69 18.64
C SER A 218 45.14 1.68 19.17
N ILE A 219 45.21 1.81 20.48
CA ILE A 219 46.27 2.56 21.14
C ILE A 219 47.56 1.76 20.98
N HIS A 220 48.52 2.37 20.28
CA HIS A 220 49.88 1.90 20.04
C HIS A 220 50.57 1.38 21.31
N SER A 221 51.15 0.18 21.23
CA SER A 221 52.20 -0.27 22.14
C SER A 221 53.57 0.18 21.61
N PRO A 222 54.45 0.79 22.43
CA PRO A 222 55.77 1.22 21.99
C PRO A 222 56.76 0.05 21.90
N SER A 223 57.53 -0.02 20.82
CA SER A 223 58.60 -0.99 20.63
C SER A 223 59.81 -0.68 21.54
N PRO A 224 60.43 -1.68 22.19
CA PRO A 224 61.68 -1.46 22.91
C PRO A 224 62.87 -1.42 21.94
N ILE A 225 63.60 -0.30 21.93
CA ILE A 225 64.92 -0.17 21.30
C ILE A 225 65.94 -0.87 22.20
N VAL A 226 66.49 -1.98 21.72
CA VAL A 226 67.70 -2.61 22.29
C VAL A 226 68.85 -2.29 21.36
N GLY A 227 69.78 -1.44 21.81
CA GLY A 227 71.07 -1.19 21.20
C GLY A 227 72.18 -1.48 22.22
N PRO A 228 73.29 -2.15 21.83
CA PRO A 228 74.26 -2.70 22.77
C PRO A 228 75.22 -1.64 23.32
N SER A 229 75.64 -1.83 24.57
CA SER A 229 76.74 -1.12 25.20
C SER A 229 78.09 -1.76 24.88
N LEU A 230 79.05 -0.89 24.51
CA LEU A 230 80.52 -1.00 24.50
C LEU A 230 81.19 -2.07 23.61
#